data_AF-A0A2G9SG19-F1
#
_entry.id   AF-A0A2G9SG19-F1
#
_cell.length_a   1.000
_cell.length_b   1.000
_cell.length_c   1.000
_cell.angle_alpha   90.00
_cell.angle_beta   90.00
_cell.angle_gamma   90.00
#
_symmetry.space_group_name_H-M   'P 1'
#
loop_
_entity.id
_entity.type
_entity.pdbx_description
1 polymer ?
#
loop_
_entity_poly.entity_id
_entity_poly.type
_entity_poly.pdbx_seq_one_letter_code
_entity_poly.pdbx_strand_id
1 'polypeptide(L)'
;MAETQQVHNSSNEEEESPEQETFRSQRRRFKASNMSFGEMVEMLAILKRADYDGKYGPYLNPNVRKAKIMTKVVKSLHRNFGVRRSKEQLRKRWSDLKLREQDQYRRIKKVVEEQSTHFNSDSAQWLIQDIM
;
A
#
# COMPACT_ATOMS: atom_id res chain seq x y z
N MET A 1 -11.42 -58.29 -49.89
CA MET A 1 -11.66 -57.49 -48.66
C MET A 1 -11.20 -56.07 -48.96
N ALA A 2 -12.16 -55.13 -48.91
CA ALA A 2 -12.19 -53.67 -49.20
C ALA A 2 -10.85 -52.96 -49.51
N GLU A 3 -10.62 -52.36 -50.69
CA GLU A 3 -11.20 -51.14 -51.32
C GLU A 3 -10.81 -49.79 -50.68
N THR A 4 -10.26 -48.91 -51.54
CA THR A 4 -9.81 -47.53 -51.32
C THR A 4 -10.88 -46.50 -51.72
N GLN A 5 -10.87 -45.31 -51.08
CA GLN A 5 -11.38 -43.96 -51.50
C GLN A 5 -11.24 -43.07 -50.24
N GLN A 6 -10.45 -41.99 -50.10
CA GLN A 6 -10.21 -40.73 -50.83
C GLN A 6 -11.39 -39.72 -50.82
N VAL A 7 -11.06 -38.46 -50.44
CA VAL A 7 -11.73 -37.15 -50.73
C VAL A 7 -12.90 -36.74 -49.80
N HIS A 8 -13.11 -35.52 -49.24
CA HIS A 8 -12.42 -34.22 -49.09
C HIS A 8 -13.34 -33.20 -48.36
N ASN A 9 -12.73 -32.21 -47.68
CA ASN A 9 -13.13 -30.84 -47.27
C ASN A 9 -14.47 -30.48 -46.55
N SER A 10 -14.33 -29.67 -45.49
CA SER A 10 -14.51 -28.21 -45.62
C SER A 10 -13.87 -27.43 -44.46
N SER A 11 -13.40 -26.24 -44.82
CA SER A 11 -12.65 -25.21 -44.08
C SER A 11 -13.15 -24.87 -42.68
N ASN A 12 -12.22 -24.47 -41.81
CA ASN A 12 -12.31 -23.12 -41.25
C ASN A 12 -10.92 -22.52 -41.12
N GLU A 13 -10.87 -21.27 -41.55
CA GLU A 13 -9.72 -20.45 -41.84
C GLU A 13 -9.14 -19.82 -40.56
N GLU A 14 -7.82 -19.59 -40.62
CA GLU A 14 -7.12 -18.45 -40.02
C GLU A 14 -7.45 -18.04 -38.57
N GLU A 15 -6.51 -18.31 -37.66
CA GLU A 15 -5.97 -17.21 -36.85
C GLU A 15 -4.52 -17.51 -36.45
N GLU A 16 -3.62 -17.01 -37.29
CA GLU A 16 -2.48 -16.19 -36.89
C GLU A 16 -1.75 -16.60 -35.60
N SER A 17 -0.67 -17.37 -35.78
CA SER A 17 0.46 -17.28 -34.87
C SER A 17 1.15 -15.93 -35.08
N PRO A 18 1.40 -15.18 -34.00
CA PRO A 18 2.73 -14.61 -33.87
C PRO A 18 3.30 -14.92 -32.49
N GLU A 19 4.40 -15.65 -32.51
CA GLU A 19 5.63 -15.37 -31.76
C GLU A 19 5.45 -14.63 -30.43
N GLN A 20 5.68 -15.34 -29.32
CA GLN A 20 5.88 -14.71 -28.01
C GLN A 20 7.20 -13.94 -28.02
N GLU A 21 7.19 -12.78 -28.69
CA GLU A 21 8.26 -11.79 -28.67
C GLU A 21 8.45 -11.26 -27.25
N THR A 22 9.69 -11.40 -26.80
CA THR A 22 10.29 -10.69 -25.67
C THR A 22 9.59 -10.91 -24.33
N PHE A 23 10.04 -11.94 -23.60
CA PHE A 23 10.10 -11.90 -22.14
C PHE A 23 10.97 -10.69 -21.73
N ARG A 24 10.37 -9.50 -21.81
CA ARG A 24 10.94 -8.22 -21.42
C ARG A 24 11.14 -8.31 -19.93
N SER A 25 12.36 -8.72 -19.57
CA SER A 25 12.90 -8.90 -18.22
C SER A 25 11.83 -8.79 -17.15
N GLN A 26 11.30 -9.93 -16.68
CA GLN A 26 10.57 -9.96 -15.42
C GLN A 26 11.55 -9.47 -14.34
N ARG A 27 11.61 -8.14 -14.19
CA ARG A 27 12.36 -7.43 -13.19
C ARG A 27 11.82 -7.98 -11.90
N ARG A 28 12.51 -8.96 -11.32
CA ARG A 28 12.17 -9.62 -10.07
C ARG A 28 11.75 -8.50 -9.12
N ARG A 29 10.43 -8.33 -8.97
CA ARG A 29 9.90 -7.20 -8.21
C ARG A 29 10.35 -7.50 -6.80
N PHE A 30 11.23 -6.66 -6.28
CA PHE A 30 11.66 -6.70 -4.88
C PHE A 30 10.38 -6.79 -4.06
N LYS A 31 10.15 -7.95 -3.44
CA LYS A 31 9.01 -8.18 -2.56
C LYS A 31 9.16 -7.15 -1.44
N ALA A 32 8.31 -6.12 -1.47
CA ALA A 32 8.40 -5.04 -0.53
C ALA A 32 8.27 -5.63 0.88
N SER A 33 9.10 -5.15 1.81
CA SER A 33 9.27 -5.78 3.13
C SER A 33 7.90 -6.05 3.77
N ASN A 34 7.63 -7.31 4.13
CA ASN A 34 6.38 -7.78 4.75
C ASN A 34 6.01 -6.93 5.96
N MET A 35 5.19 -5.89 5.76
CA MET A 35 4.54 -5.11 6.80
C MET A 35 3.05 -5.34 6.61
N SER A 36 2.38 -5.74 7.68
CA SER A 36 0.94 -6.01 7.68
C SER A 36 0.15 -4.73 7.41
N PHE A 37 -1.10 -4.90 6.96
CA PHE A 37 -2.01 -3.78 6.73
C PHE A 37 -2.18 -2.90 7.99
N GLY A 38 -2.34 -3.53 9.17
CA GLY A 38 -2.47 -2.82 10.44
C GLY A 38 -1.23 -1.98 10.79
N GLU A 39 -0.02 -2.55 10.66
CA GLU A 39 1.23 -1.82 10.87
C GLU A 39 1.34 -0.61 9.91
N MET A 40 0.92 -0.77 8.65
CA MET A 40 0.96 0.33 7.68
C MET A 40 -0.06 1.43 7.98
N VAL A 41 -1.27 1.09 8.41
CA VAL A 41 -2.29 2.05 8.84
C VAL A 41 -1.76 2.88 10.00
N GLU A 42 -1.21 2.24 11.04
CA GLU A 42 -0.66 2.92 12.21
C GLU A 42 0.50 3.86 11.84
N MET A 43 1.41 3.38 10.99
CA MET A 43 2.50 4.19 10.46
C MET A 43 1.97 5.42 9.71
N LEU A 44 1.03 5.24 8.77
CA LEU A 44 0.46 6.34 7.98
C LEU A 44 -0.33 7.34 8.84
N ALA A 45 -1.05 6.87 9.85
CA ALA A 45 -1.79 7.71 10.78
C ALA A 45 -0.84 8.65 11.53
N ILE A 46 0.28 8.14 12.06
CA ILE A 46 1.30 8.96 12.73
C ILE A 46 1.97 9.93 11.75
N LEU A 47 2.32 9.48 10.54
CA LEU A 47 2.94 10.33 9.53
C LEU A 47 2.04 11.48 9.09
N LYS A 48 0.74 11.23 8.90
CA LYS A 48 -0.27 12.25 8.58
C LYS A 48 -0.43 13.23 9.74
N ARG A 49 -0.66 12.72 10.95
CA ARG A 49 -0.87 13.53 12.16
C ARG A 49 0.31 14.43 12.50
N ALA A 50 1.54 13.99 12.24
CA ALA A 50 2.74 14.76 12.55
C ALA A 50 3.23 15.66 11.40
N ASP A 51 2.51 15.67 10.28
CA ASP A 51 2.87 16.31 9.01
C ASP A 51 4.28 15.94 8.54
N TYR A 52 4.50 14.64 8.27
CA TYR A 52 5.81 14.16 7.83
C TYR A 52 6.28 14.77 6.50
N ASP A 53 5.35 15.08 5.61
CA ASP A 53 5.64 15.63 4.29
C ASP A 53 5.90 17.15 4.31
N GLY A 54 5.51 17.86 5.38
CA GLY A 54 5.69 19.30 5.50
C GLY A 54 4.70 20.10 4.64
N LYS A 55 3.46 19.59 4.50
CA LYS A 55 2.44 20.21 3.64
C LYS A 55 1.97 21.56 4.17
N TYR A 56 2.07 21.79 5.48
CA TYR A 56 1.59 23.03 6.11
C TYR A 56 2.68 24.11 6.25
N GLY A 57 3.85 23.90 5.64
CA GLY A 57 4.93 24.89 5.58
C GLY A 57 6.32 24.27 5.78
N PRO A 58 7.37 24.91 5.24
CA PRO A 58 8.73 24.43 5.39
C PRO A 58 9.15 24.48 6.87
N TYR A 59 9.72 23.37 7.34
CA TYR A 59 10.29 23.30 8.68
C TYR A 59 11.66 23.98 8.72
N LEU A 60 11.96 24.65 9.83
CA LEU A 60 13.30 25.21 10.09
C LEU A 60 14.39 24.12 10.09
N ASN A 61 14.05 22.90 10.53
CA ASN A 61 14.94 21.73 10.45
C ASN A 61 14.15 20.46 10.06
N PRO A 62 13.96 20.22 8.75
CA PRO A 62 13.08 19.16 8.27
C PRO A 62 13.62 17.76 8.58
N ASN A 63 14.94 17.56 8.53
CA ASN A 63 15.56 16.26 8.76
C ASN A 63 15.44 15.81 10.23
N VAL A 64 15.70 16.72 11.17
CA VAL A 64 15.54 16.44 12.60
C VAL A 64 14.09 16.11 12.92
N ARG A 65 13.13 16.89 12.37
CA ARG A 65 11.70 16.62 12.59
C ARG A 65 11.27 15.28 12.00
N LYS A 66 11.64 14.97 10.75
CA LYS A 66 11.37 13.67 10.12
C LYS A 66 11.95 12.50 10.94
N ALA A 67 13.16 12.65 11.49
CA ALA A 67 13.76 11.64 12.36
C ALA A 67 12.98 11.47 13.68
N LYS A 68 12.48 12.57 14.27
CA LYS A 68 11.62 12.52 15.47
C LYS A 68 10.29 11.82 15.17
N ILE A 69 9.67 12.09 14.03
CA ILE A 69 8.43 11.42 13.60
C ILE A 69 8.66 9.93 13.39
N MET A 70 9.74 9.54 12.68
CA MET A 70 10.09 8.12 12.51
C MET A 70 10.32 7.42 13.85
N THR A 71 10.87 8.12 14.83
CA THR A 71 11.01 7.59 16.21
C THR A 71 9.65 7.31 16.86
N LYS A 72 8.64 8.15 16.61
CA LYS A 72 7.26 7.90 17.08
C LYS A 72 6.67 6.65 16.43
N VAL A 73 6.86 6.48 15.12
CA VAL A 73 6.40 5.28 14.40
C VAL A 73 7.04 4.02 14.97
N VAL A 74 8.37 3.99 15.12
CA VAL A 74 9.07 2.84 15.72
C VAL A 74 8.52 2.50 17.11
N LYS A 75 8.30 3.51 17.95
CA LYS A 75 7.74 3.32 19.30
C LYS A 75 6.32 2.77 19.26
N SER A 76 5.46 3.28 18.38
CA SER A 76 4.07 2.79 18.25
C SER A 76 4.03 1.36 17.73
N LEU A 77 4.79 1.04 16.67
CA LEU A 77 4.82 -0.32 16.10
C LEU A 77 5.29 -1.36 17.11
N HIS A 78 6.31 -1.00 17.91
CA HIS A 78 6.78 -1.88 18.98
C HIS A 78 5.71 -2.08 20.08
N ARG A 79 5.01 -1.02 20.48
CA ARG A 79 4.00 -1.10 21.56
C ARG A 79 2.73 -1.84 21.13
N ASN A 80 2.24 -1.57 19.92
CA ASN A 80 0.94 -2.07 19.47
C ASN A 80 1.04 -3.44 18.79
N PHE A 81 2.11 -3.70 18.06
CA PHE A 81 2.27 -4.93 17.27
C PHE A 81 3.43 -5.81 17.76
N GLY A 82 4.22 -5.36 18.74
CA GLY A 82 5.42 -6.07 19.18
C GLY A 82 6.54 -6.08 18.12
N VAL A 83 6.39 -5.33 17.02
CA VAL A 83 7.32 -5.43 15.88
C VAL A 83 8.43 -4.40 15.99
N ARG A 84 9.66 -4.87 15.85
CA ARG A 84 10.87 -4.03 15.87
C ARG A 84 11.29 -3.70 14.43
N ARG A 85 11.15 -2.44 14.04
CA ARG A 85 11.56 -1.91 12.72
C ARG A 85 12.60 -0.81 12.87
N SER A 86 13.51 -0.71 11.92
CA SER A 86 14.46 0.41 11.87
C SER A 86 13.82 1.64 11.21
N LYS A 87 14.30 2.84 11.55
CA LYS A 87 13.82 4.09 10.92
C LYS A 87 14.01 4.07 9.40
N GLU A 88 15.07 3.42 8.93
CA GLU A 88 15.38 3.34 7.50
C GLU A 88 14.44 2.41 6.75
N GLN A 89 14.07 1.28 7.35
CA GLN A 89 13.05 0.39 6.79
C GLN A 89 11.71 1.13 6.64
N LEU A 90 11.33 1.93 7.64
CA LEU A 90 10.10 2.72 7.60
C LEU A 90 10.14 3.81 6.52
N ARG A 91 11.27 4.52 6.37
CA ARG A 91 11.43 5.51 5.29
C ARG A 91 11.31 4.86 3.92
N LYS A 92 11.98 3.72 3.72
CA LYS A 92 11.89 2.96 2.48
C LYS A 92 10.45 2.52 2.21
N ARG A 93 9.75 1.97 3.22
CA ARG A 93 8.34 1.55 3.08
C ARG A 93 7.42 2.72 2.72
N TRP A 94 7.62 3.89 3.34
CA TRP A 94 6.88 5.11 3.00
C TRP A 94 7.08 5.51 1.53
N SER A 95 8.33 5.50 1.07
CA SER A 95 8.66 5.82 -0.32
C SER A 95 8.06 4.80 -1.30
N ASP A 96 8.14 3.51 -0.99
CA ASP A 96 7.56 2.45 -1.82
C ASP A 96 6.03 2.58 -1.91
N LEU A 97 5.34 2.88 -0.80
CA LEU A 97 3.90 3.11 -0.79
C LEU A 97 3.48 4.26 -1.70
N LYS A 98 4.25 5.35 -1.72
CA LYS A 98 3.96 6.51 -2.58
C LYS A 98 4.25 6.27 -4.05
N LEU A 99 5.35 5.59 -4.37
CA LEU A 99 5.88 5.53 -5.73
C LEU A 99 5.53 4.24 -6.48
N ARG A 100 5.33 3.13 -5.76
CA ARG A 100 5.19 1.80 -6.35
C ARG A 100 3.84 1.15 -6.05
N GLU A 101 3.26 1.41 -4.89
CA GLU A 101 2.05 0.72 -4.39
C GLU A 101 0.86 1.68 -4.22
N GLN A 102 0.55 2.43 -5.29
CA GLN A 102 -0.48 3.47 -5.24
C GLN A 102 -1.86 2.95 -4.79
N ASP A 103 -2.25 1.74 -5.21
CA ASP A 103 -3.52 1.13 -4.79
C ASP A 103 -3.56 0.81 -3.30
N GLN A 104 -2.46 0.27 -2.75
CA GLN A 104 -2.37 0.01 -1.30
C GLN A 104 -2.40 1.32 -0.52
N TYR A 105 -1.66 2.33 -0.99
CA TYR A 105 -1.68 3.66 -0.40
C TYR A 105 -3.09 4.25 -0.40
N ARG A 106 -3.84 4.14 -1.51
CA ARG A 106 -5.23 4.63 -1.58
C ARG A 106 -6.14 3.93 -0.56
N ARG A 107 -6.04 2.61 -0.42
CA ARG A 107 -6.82 1.83 0.56
C ARG A 107 -6.49 2.22 2.00
N ILE A 108 -5.20 2.29 2.34
CA ILE A 108 -4.75 2.64 3.69
C ILE A 108 -5.13 4.09 4.02
N LYS A 109 -4.92 5.02 3.08
CA LYS A 109 -5.27 6.43 3.27
C LYS A 109 -6.75 6.58 3.60
N LYS A 110 -7.64 5.87 2.88
CA LYS A 110 -9.08 5.89 3.13
C LYS A 110 -9.40 5.47 4.58
N VAL A 111 -8.84 4.35 5.04
CA VAL A 111 -9.02 3.87 6.41
C VAL A 111 -8.52 4.88 7.46
N VAL A 112 -7.35 5.49 7.21
CA VAL A 112 -6.80 6.52 8.11
C VAL A 112 -7.67 7.79 8.15
N GLU A 113 -8.29 8.14 7.02
CA GLU A 113 -9.24 9.26 6.92
C GLU A 113 -10.52 8.97 7.71
N GLU A 114 -11.11 7.79 7.53
CA GLU A 114 -12.33 7.34 8.23
C GLU A 114 -12.13 7.25 9.75
N GLN A 115 -10.98 6.76 10.21
CA GLN A 115 -10.65 6.77 11.64
C GLN A 115 -10.52 8.17 12.22
N SER A 116 -10.10 9.16 11.42
CA SER A 116 -10.02 10.55 11.89
C SER A 116 -11.40 11.24 11.96
N THR A 117 -12.38 10.78 11.18
CA THR A 117 -13.74 11.35 11.15
C THR A 117 -14.66 10.73 12.19
N HIS A 118 -14.56 9.42 12.48
CA HIS A 118 -15.40 8.76 13.49
C HIS A 118 -15.14 9.23 14.93
N PHE A 119 -13.98 9.83 15.21
CA PHE A 119 -13.73 10.52 16.49
C PHE A 119 -14.60 11.78 16.68
N ASN A 120 -15.28 12.28 15.64
CA ASN A 120 -16.13 13.48 15.74
C ASN A 120 -17.64 13.21 15.73
N SER A 121 -18.13 12.04 15.28
CA SER A 121 -19.59 11.78 15.22
C SER A 121 -20.08 10.80 16.29
N ASP A 122 -19.41 9.68 16.50
CA ASP A 122 -19.95 8.59 17.33
C ASP A 122 -19.47 8.70 18.79
N SER A 123 -18.27 9.23 19.01
CA SER A 123 -17.78 9.55 20.35
C SER A 123 -18.48 10.76 20.97
N ALA A 124 -19.02 11.66 20.14
CA ALA A 124 -19.80 12.82 20.60
C ALA A 124 -21.17 12.38 21.13
N GLN A 125 -21.81 11.35 20.55
CA GLN A 125 -23.06 10.80 21.06
C GLN A 125 -22.87 10.11 22.43
N TRP A 126 -21.76 9.39 22.62
CA TRP A 126 -21.43 8.78 23.92
C TRP A 126 -21.20 9.81 25.03
N LEU A 127 -20.61 10.97 24.70
CA LEU A 127 -20.43 12.09 25.63
C LEU A 127 -21.73 12.88 25.91
N ILE A 128 -22.70 12.86 25.00
CA ILE A 128 -23.99 13.54 25.17
C ILE A 128 -24.96 12.70 26.01
N GLN A 129 -24.85 11.36 25.97
CA GLN A 129 -25.70 10.45 26.75
C GLN A 129 -25.31 10.35 28.23
N ASP A 130 -24.09 10.77 28.60
CA ASP A 130 -23.59 10.74 29.99
C ASP A 130 -23.91 12.06 30.76
N ILE A 131 -24.50 13.05 30.08
CA ILE A 131 -24.90 14.35 30.64
C ILE A 131 -26.43 14.42 30.86
N MET A 132 -27.19 13.41 30.44
CA MET A 132 -28.65 13.32 30.65
C MET A 132 -29.01 12.29 31.73
#